data_AF-A0A376GKK5-F1
#
_entry.id   AF-A0A376GKK5-F1
#
_cell.length_a   1.000
_cell.length_b   1.000
_cell.length_c   1.000
_cell.angle_alpha   90.00
_cell.angle_beta   90.00
_cell.angle_gamma   90.00
#
_symmetry.space_group_name_H-M   'P 1'
#
loop_
_entity.id
_entity.type
_entity.pdbx_description
1 polymer ?
#
loop_
_entity_poly.entity_id
_entity_poly.type
_entity_poly.pdbx_seq_one_letter_code
_entity_poly.pdbx_strand_id
1 'polypeptide(L)'
;MDVSGKKSFFKFPLSLIFNFEQIHLESLHLKMLDEIIKLSKTNKIDKLVIISTQRKNSKKGLSENRAIEVKKYLKENYFNTNKYEIVLKEENEDKISFKVEEKPN
;
A
#
# COMPACT_ATOMS: atom_id res chain seq x y z
N MET A 1 10.99 25.73 -14.64
CA MET A 1 11.62 24.80 -13.67
C MET A 1 10.66 23.66 -13.47
N ASP A 2 11.04 22.44 -13.82
CA ASP A 2 10.19 21.26 -13.76
C ASP A 2 10.04 20.84 -12.28
N VAL A 3 8.91 21.19 -11.66
CA VAL A 3 8.53 20.79 -10.30
C VAL A 3 7.90 19.39 -10.34
N SER A 4 8.66 18.42 -10.85
CA SER A 4 8.25 17.01 -10.85
C SER A 4 8.53 16.43 -9.47
N GLY A 5 7.49 16.29 -8.65
CA GLY A 5 7.57 15.64 -7.34
C GLY A 5 8.20 14.24 -7.44
N LYS A 6 9.04 13.88 -6.45
CA LYS A 6 9.69 12.56 -6.41
C LYS A 6 8.63 11.47 -6.26
N LYS A 7 8.77 10.42 -7.06
CA LYS A 7 7.90 9.23 -7.04
C LYS A 7 8.71 8.04 -6.54
N SER A 8 8.27 7.44 -5.45
CA SER A 8 8.88 6.25 -4.87
C SER A 8 7.92 5.06 -5.00
N PHE A 9 8.44 3.88 -5.34
CA PHE A 9 7.65 2.67 -5.57
C PHE A 9 8.18 1.50 -4.76
N PHE A 10 7.32 0.89 -3.95
CA PHE A 10 7.63 -0.23 -3.07
C PHE A 10 6.76 -1.42 -3.44
N LYS A 11 7.37 -2.60 -3.60
CA LYS A 11 6.68 -3.85 -3.97
C LYS A 11 6.85 -4.88 -2.87
N PHE A 12 5.76 -5.51 -2.48
CA PHE A 12 5.80 -6.54 -1.45
C PHE A 12 5.01 -7.78 -1.87
N PRO A 13 5.58 -8.99 -1.69
CA PRO A 13 4.81 -10.23 -1.74
C PRO A 13 3.65 -10.17 -0.75
N LEU A 14 2.47 -10.63 -1.18
CA LEU A 14 1.29 -10.59 -0.32
C LEU A 14 1.45 -11.41 0.95
N SER A 15 2.20 -12.52 0.88
CA SER A 15 2.50 -13.40 2.01
C SER A 15 3.27 -12.71 3.15
N LEU A 16 3.89 -11.56 2.89
CA LEU A 16 4.57 -10.76 3.92
C LEU A 16 3.62 -9.80 4.64
N ILE A 17 2.41 -9.61 4.14
CA ILE A 17 1.41 -8.67 4.67
C ILE A 17 0.20 -9.43 5.20
N PHE A 18 -0.20 -10.50 4.51
CA PHE A 18 -1.37 -11.31 4.82
C PHE A 18 -1.02 -12.79 4.76
N ASN A 19 -1.54 -13.55 5.73
CA ASN A 19 -1.59 -15.00 5.60
C ASN A 19 -2.58 -15.42 4.52
N PHE A 20 -2.48 -16.69 4.10
CA PHE A 20 -3.32 -17.26 3.04
C PHE A 20 -4.81 -17.00 3.32
N GLU A 21 -5.52 -16.46 2.34
CA GLU A 21 -6.93 -16.02 2.41
C GLU A 21 -7.36 -15.06 3.55
N GLN A 22 -6.44 -14.60 4.39
CA GLN A 22 -6.76 -13.64 5.44
C GLN A 22 -6.82 -12.20 4.93
N ILE A 23 -7.69 -11.40 5.56
CA ILE A 23 -7.88 -9.97 5.27
C ILE A 23 -7.32 -9.07 6.38
N HIS A 24 -7.12 -9.62 7.58
CA HIS A 24 -6.59 -8.87 8.72
C HIS A 24 -5.07 -8.90 8.74
N LEU A 25 -4.48 -7.78 9.17
CA LEU A 25 -3.04 -7.65 9.36
C LEU A 25 -2.64 -8.41 10.64
N GLU A 26 -1.69 -9.32 10.54
CA GLU A 26 -1.07 -9.95 11.71
C GLU A 26 0.09 -9.09 12.24
N SER A 27 0.31 -9.15 13.56
CA SER A 27 1.29 -8.34 14.29
C SER A 27 2.73 -8.45 13.76
N LEU A 28 3.09 -9.61 13.18
CA LEU A 28 4.40 -9.85 12.58
C LEU A 28 4.63 -9.01 11.30
N HIS A 29 3.55 -8.67 10.59
CA HIS A 29 3.57 -7.99 9.30
C HIS A 29 3.59 -6.45 9.40
N LEU A 30 3.48 -5.93 10.63
CA LEU A 30 3.49 -4.49 10.92
C LEU A 30 4.87 -3.84 10.69
N LYS A 31 5.97 -4.59 10.86
CA LYS A 31 7.34 -4.08 10.69
C LYS A 31 7.63 -3.54 9.28
N MET A 32 6.93 -4.05 8.26
CA MET A 32 7.12 -3.59 6.88
C MET A 32 6.29 -2.35 6.56
N LEU A 33 5.08 -2.28 7.13
CA LEU A 33 4.33 -1.03 7.13
C LEU A 33 5.14 0.04 7.87
N ASP A 34 5.84 -0.30 8.96
CA ASP A 34 6.77 0.58 9.67
C ASP A 34 7.92 1.14 8.81
N GLU A 35 8.34 0.46 7.75
CA GLU A 35 9.33 1.02 6.81
C GLU A 35 8.73 2.05 5.86
N ILE A 36 7.52 1.78 5.34
CA ILE A 36 6.75 2.78 4.57
C ILE A 36 6.54 4.02 5.43
N ILE A 37 6.18 3.81 6.70
CA ILE A 37 6.09 4.79 7.79
C ILE A 37 7.41 5.55 7.93
N LYS A 38 8.57 4.91 8.07
CA LYS A 38 9.84 5.65 8.20
C LYS A 38 10.12 6.56 7.00
N LEU A 39 9.91 6.06 5.79
CA LEU A 39 10.16 6.79 4.54
C LEU A 39 9.22 7.99 4.34
N SER A 40 8.06 7.93 4.98
CA SER A 40 7.04 8.95 4.89
C SER A 40 7.13 10.02 5.97
N LYS A 41 7.86 9.79 7.08
CA LYS A 41 8.11 10.82 8.10
C LYS A 41 9.18 11.77 7.60
N THR A 42 10.11 11.22 6.82
CA THR A 42 11.21 11.96 6.20
C THR A 42 10.77 12.79 5.01
N ASN A 43 9.70 12.39 4.30
CA ASN A 43 9.26 13.06 3.07
C ASN A 43 7.83 13.60 3.22
N LYS A 44 7.57 14.85 2.80
CA LYS A 44 6.20 15.42 2.77
C LYS A 44 5.38 14.77 1.66
N ILE A 45 4.80 13.61 1.95
CA ILE A 45 4.00 12.86 1.00
C ILE A 45 2.65 13.54 0.78
N ASP A 46 2.30 13.75 -0.48
CA ASP A 46 1.01 14.29 -0.88
C ASP A 46 -0.02 13.16 -1.04
N LYS A 47 0.37 12.06 -1.69
CA LYS A 47 -0.55 10.98 -2.08
C LYS A 47 0.09 9.60 -1.90
N LEU A 48 -0.71 8.66 -1.39
CA LEU A 48 -0.37 7.25 -1.34
C LEU A 48 -1.31 6.44 -2.24
N VAL A 49 -0.75 5.66 -3.14
CA VAL A 49 -1.47 4.72 -4.00
C VAL A 49 -1.15 3.31 -3.56
N ILE A 50 -2.17 2.54 -3.19
CA ILE A 50 -2.09 1.13 -2.82
C ILE A 50 -2.55 0.32 -4.04
N ILE A 51 -1.65 -0.44 -4.61
CA ILE A 51 -1.93 -1.29 -5.77
C ILE A 51 -2.01 -2.73 -5.27
N SER A 52 -3.20 -3.32 -5.35
CA SER A 52 -3.44 -4.71 -4.97
C SER A 52 -3.66 -5.53 -6.22
N THR A 53 -2.86 -6.58 -6.39
CA THR A 53 -2.92 -7.48 -7.54
C THR A 53 -3.50 -8.80 -7.12
N GLN A 54 -4.32 -9.39 -7.98
CA GLN A 54 -4.90 -10.71 -7.76
C GLN A 54 -4.81 -11.59 -9.00
N ARG A 55 -4.68 -12.90 -8.79
CA ARG A 55 -4.80 -13.87 -9.86
C ARG A 55 -6.22 -13.90 -10.42
N LYS A 56 -6.34 -14.24 -11.71
CA LYS A 56 -7.61 -14.33 -12.46
C LYS A 56 -8.68 -15.23 -11.81
N ASN A 57 -8.23 -16.24 -11.05
CA ASN A 57 -9.11 -17.18 -10.35
C ASN A 57 -9.13 -16.97 -8.82
N SER A 58 -8.56 -15.86 -8.32
CA SER A 58 -8.59 -15.53 -6.90
C SER A 58 -10.02 -15.16 -6.47
N LYS A 59 -10.32 -15.39 -5.19
CA LYS A 59 -11.61 -15.05 -4.58
C LYS A 59 -11.93 -13.57 -4.80
N LYS A 60 -13.05 -13.30 -5.49
CA LYS A 60 -13.51 -11.94 -5.81
C LYS A 60 -13.62 -11.10 -4.54
N GLY A 61 -13.01 -9.93 -4.53
CA GLY A 61 -13.04 -8.97 -3.40
C GLY A 61 -11.98 -9.21 -2.31
N LEU A 62 -11.23 -10.31 -2.34
CA LEU A 62 -10.18 -10.56 -1.33
C LEU A 62 -9.05 -9.53 -1.42
N SER A 63 -8.58 -9.24 -2.63
CA SER A 63 -7.51 -8.26 -2.89
C SER A 63 -7.92 -6.84 -2.55
N GLU A 64 -9.19 -6.50 -2.77
CA GLU A 64 -9.78 -5.22 -2.42
C GLU A 64 -9.87 -5.04 -0.91
N ASN A 65 -10.44 -6.02 -0.21
CA ASN A 65 -10.56 -5.99 1.25
C ASN A 65 -9.19 -5.87 1.93
N ARG A 66 -8.18 -6.56 1.40
CA ARG A 66 -6.78 -6.44 1.85
C ARG A 66 -6.22 -5.03 1.65
N ALA A 67 -6.47 -4.41 0.49
CA ALA A 67 -6.05 -3.03 0.24
C ALA A 67 -6.75 -2.03 1.17
N ILE A 68 -8.03 -2.27 1.48
CA ILE A 68 -8.81 -1.46 2.43
C ILE A 68 -8.24 -1.59 3.85
N GLU A 69 -7.90 -2.81 4.30
CA GLU A 69 -7.31 -3.02 5.63
C GLU A 69 -5.96 -2.31 5.76
N VAL A 70 -5.10 -2.43 4.75
CA VAL A 70 -3.83 -1.70 4.70
C VAL A 70 -4.05 -0.19 4.76
N LYS A 71 -5.01 0.32 3.97
CA LYS A 71 -5.38 1.75 4.00
C LYS A 71 -5.83 2.18 5.39
N LYS A 72 -6.68 1.39 6.04
CA LYS A 72 -7.19 1.68 7.38
C LYS A 72 -6.05 1.78 8.39
N TYR A 73 -5.17 0.78 8.42
CA TYR A 73 -4.01 0.78 9.31
C TYR A 73 -3.10 1.99 9.08
N LEU A 74 -2.76 2.28 7.81
CA LEU A 74 -1.93 3.43 7.46
C LEU A 74 -2.59 4.76 7.83
N LYS A 75 -3.91 4.88 7.67
CA LYS A 75 -4.64 6.10 8.06
C LYS A 75 -4.65 6.32 9.56
N GLU A 76 -4.90 5.27 10.34
CA GLU A 76 -4.99 5.34 11.80
C GLU A 76 -3.63 5.61 12.45
N ASN A 77 -2.56 4.99 11.94
CA ASN A 77 -1.27 5.02 12.61
C ASN A 77 -0.33 6.09 12.08
N TYR A 78 -0.64 6.69 10.92
CA TYR A 78 0.45 7.24 10.14
C TYR A 78 0.15 8.40 9.18
N PHE A 79 -0.65 8.16 8.16
CA PHE A 79 -0.91 9.07 7.06
C PHE A 79 -2.27 9.73 7.28
N ASN A 80 -2.27 10.87 7.95
CA ASN A 80 -3.47 11.74 8.08
C ASN A 80 -3.70 12.60 6.81
N THR A 81 -3.32 12.09 5.63
CA THR A 81 -3.69 12.69 4.34
C THR A 81 -5.00 12.07 3.87
N ASN A 82 -5.89 12.87 3.28
CA ASN A 82 -7.10 12.35 2.68
C ASN A 82 -6.85 11.74 1.28
N LYS A 83 -5.63 11.84 0.75
CA LYS A 83 -5.26 11.42 -0.61
C LYS A 83 -4.73 9.99 -0.63
N TYR A 84 -5.65 9.04 -0.52
CA TYR A 84 -5.40 7.63 -0.79
C TYR A 84 -6.10 7.19 -2.07
N GLU A 85 -5.41 6.36 -2.85
CA GLU A 85 -6.00 5.69 -4.00
C GLU A 85 -5.76 4.18 -3.87
N ILE A 86 -6.80 3.38 -4.14
CA ILE A 86 -6.69 1.93 -4.26
C ILE A 86 -6.83 1.59 -5.73
N VAL A 87 -5.86 0.87 -6.27
CA VAL A 87 -5.87 0.37 -7.64
C VAL A 87 -5.88 -1.16 -7.59
N LEU A 88 -6.89 -1.77 -8.19
CA LEU A 88 -6.99 -3.22 -8.31
C LEU A 88 -6.47 -3.64 -9.68
N LYS A 89 -5.63 -4.66 -9.72
CA LYS A 89 -5.11 -5.23 -10.98
C LYS A 89 -5.25 -6.74 -10.99
N GLU A 90 -5.49 -7.28 -12.18
CA GLU A 90 -5.39 -8.71 -12.43
C GLU A 90 -3.99 -9.02 -12.97
N GLU A 91 -3.24 -9.88 -12.28
CA GLU A 91 -1.90 -10.30 -12.68
C GLU A 91 -1.68 -11.80 -12.37
N ASN A 92 -0.50 -12.34 -12.70
CA ASN A 92 -0.18 -13.76 -12.50
C ASN A 92 0.12 -14.11 -11.03
N GLU A 93 0.28 -13.11 -10.16
CA GLU A 93 0.65 -13.28 -8.76
C GLU A 93 -0.14 -12.31 -7.87
N ASP A 94 -0.43 -12.72 -6.64
CA ASP A 94 -1.05 -11.83 -5.67
C ASP A 94 0.03 -11.02 -4.93
N LYS A 95 -0.02 -9.69 -5.02
CA LYS A 95 0.94 -8.74 -4.41
C LYS A 95 0.25 -7.46 -3.97
N ILE A 96 0.87 -6.77 -3.02
CA ILE A 96 0.55 -5.37 -2.70
C ILE A 96 1.77 -4.50 -2.97
N SER A 97 1.56 -3.42 -3.69
CA SER A 97 2.57 -2.40 -3.97
C SER A 97 2.09 -1.04 -3.50
N PHE A 98 3.04 -0.19 -3.14
CA PHE A 98 2.79 1.17 -2.70
C PHE A 98 3.53 2.12 -3.61
N LYS A 99 2.81 3.09 -4.15
CA LYS A 99 3.40 4.22 -4.84
C LYS A 99 3.17 5.47 -4.01
N VAL A 100 4.25 6.16 -3.71
CA VAL A 100 4.28 7.38 -2.93
C VAL A 100 4.56 8.53 -3.88
N GLU A 101 3.74 9.58 -3.82
CA GLU A 101 3.96 10.83 -4.53
C GLU A 101 4.25 11.94 -3.52
N GLU A 102 5.44 12.52 -3.61
CA GLU A 102 5.91 13.59 -2.73
C GLU A 102 5.51 14.96 -3.29
N LYS A 103 5.25 15.92 -2.39
CA LYS A 103 5.06 17.31 -2.83
C LYS A 103 6.34 17.84 -3.45
N PRO A 104 6.27 18.57 -4.58
CA PRO A 104 7.38 19.39 -5.00
C PRO A 104 7.67 20.43 -3.90
N ASN A 105 8.96 20.62 -3.61
CA ASN A 105 9.44 21.52 -2.56
C ASN A 105 9.34 22.98 -3.00
#